data_AF-A4KVN2-F1
#
_entry.id   AF-A4KVN2-F1
#
_cell.length_a   1.000
_cell.length_b   1.000
_cell.length_c   1.000
_cell.angle_alpha   90.00
_cell.angle_beta   90.00
_cell.angle_gamma   90.00
#
_symmetry.space_group_name_H-M   'P 1'
#
loop_
_entity.id
_entity.type
_entity.pdbx_description
1 polymer ?
#
loop_
_entity_poly.entity_id
_entity_poly.type
_entity_poly.pdbx_seq_one_letter_code
_entity_poly.pdbx_strand_id
1 'polypeptide(L)'
;METNISSQREAIEAILQDHSTLLDSNCSLEQCIEANDPDLQSFIAALLTLVPLLKHPGFSEEAEWRVVRGPFEAEAHCTEFRTSRDTVIPFQRIDLVTQNDPSPFAELTIGPSPDARDRTFGAIRRLLDQHGLQSCDLRVSDIPYRGW
;
A
#
# COMPACT_ATOMS: atom_id res chain seq x y z
N MET A 1 8.50 -2.43 -11.61
CA MET A 1 8.14 -3.82 -11.93
C MET A 1 6.80 -3.76 -12.64
N GLU A 2 6.80 -3.72 -13.97
CA GLU A 2 5.57 -3.73 -14.76
C GLU A 2 5.00 -5.15 -14.71
N THR A 3 3.99 -5.37 -13.87
CA THR A 3 3.27 -6.64 -13.89
C THR A 3 2.47 -6.67 -15.18
N ASN A 4 2.92 -7.48 -16.15
CA ASN A 4 2.27 -7.65 -17.43
C ASN A 4 0.81 -8.06 -17.21
N ILE A 5 -0.13 -7.39 -17.87
CA ILE A 5 -1.58 -7.67 -17.79
C ILE A 5 -1.87 -9.15 -18.11
N SER A 6 -1.07 -9.78 -18.99
CA SER A 6 -1.13 -11.23 -19.25
C SER A 6 -0.91 -12.04 -17.97
N SER A 7 0.12 -11.71 -17.19
CA SER A 7 0.48 -12.42 -15.96
C SER A 7 -0.55 -12.23 -14.84
N GLN A 8 -1.20 -11.07 -14.77
CA GLN A 8 -2.29 -10.85 -13.81
C GLN A 8 -3.51 -11.70 -14.15
N ARG A 9 -3.87 -11.76 -15.44
CA ARG A 9 -4.98 -12.57 -15.92
C ARG A 9 -4.74 -14.06 -15.68
N GLU A 10 -3.54 -14.55 -15.99
CA GLU A 10 -3.14 -15.93 -15.71
C GLU A 10 -3.25 -16.28 -14.22
N ALA A 11 -2.82 -15.37 -13.33
CA ALA A 11 -2.95 -15.58 -11.88
C ALA A 11 -4.41 -15.64 -11.42
N ILE A 12 -5.29 -14.79 -11.98
CA ILE A 12 -6.73 -14.83 -11.68
C ILE A 12 -7.33 -16.14 -12.19
N GLU A 13 -7.03 -16.53 -13.43
CA GLU A 13 -7.55 -17.76 -14.04
C GLU A 13 -7.11 -19.01 -13.26
N ALA A 14 -5.86 -19.04 -12.78
CA ALA A 14 -5.37 -20.11 -11.93
C ALA A 14 -6.16 -20.22 -10.60
N ILE A 15 -6.36 -19.11 -9.89
CA ILE A 15 -7.14 -19.09 -8.64
C ILE A 15 -8.58 -19.55 -8.91
N LEU A 16 -9.22 -19.09 -9.99
CA LEU A 16 -10.58 -19.51 -10.33
C LEU A 16 -10.67 -21.00 -10.69
N GLN A 17 -9.65 -21.55 -11.34
CA GLN A 17 -9.58 -22.95 -11.69
C GLN A 17 -9.41 -23.83 -10.44
N ASP A 18 -8.49 -23.45 -9.55
CA ASP A 18 -8.19 -24.17 -8.30
C ASP A 18 -9.39 -24.20 -7.34
N HIS A 19 -10.30 -23.21 -7.44
CA HIS A 19 -11.47 -23.04 -6.58
C HIS A 19 -12.81 -23.12 -7.34
N SER A 20 -12.84 -23.85 -8.46
CA SER A 20 -14.01 -23.94 -9.35
C SER A 20 -15.29 -24.44 -8.68
N THR A 21 -15.17 -25.27 -7.64
CA THR A 21 -16.28 -25.78 -6.80
C THR A 21 -17.05 -24.68 -6.08
N LEU A 22 -16.39 -23.57 -5.71
CA LEU A 22 -17.05 -22.42 -5.09
C LEU A 22 -17.83 -21.56 -6.10
N LEU A 23 -17.54 -21.73 -7.40
CA LEU A 23 -18.22 -21.02 -8.48
C LEU A 23 -19.48 -21.74 -8.96
N ASP A 24 -19.69 -22.98 -8.53
CA ASP A 24 -20.90 -23.74 -8.82
C ASP A 24 -22.09 -23.08 -8.13
N SER A 25 -23.15 -22.84 -8.90
CA SER A 25 -24.35 -22.11 -8.48
C SER A 25 -25.17 -22.78 -7.35
N ASN A 26 -24.69 -23.91 -6.83
CA ASN A 26 -25.31 -24.71 -5.79
C ASN A 26 -24.61 -24.61 -4.41
N CYS A 27 -23.40 -24.03 -4.27
CA CYS A 27 -22.86 -23.63 -2.94
C CYS A 27 -23.39 -22.24 -2.62
N SER A 28 -24.13 -22.11 -1.51
CA SER A 28 -24.32 -20.78 -0.91
C SER A 28 -23.03 -20.40 -0.18
N LEU A 29 -22.49 -19.23 -0.49
CA LEU A 29 -21.37 -18.64 0.24
C LEU A 29 -21.63 -18.59 1.75
N GLU A 30 -22.87 -18.35 2.17
CA GLU A 30 -23.24 -18.29 3.59
C GLU A 30 -23.03 -19.65 4.27
N GLN A 31 -23.40 -20.74 3.60
CA GLN A 31 -23.20 -22.10 4.10
C GLN A 31 -21.70 -22.44 4.16
N CYS A 32 -20.96 -22.06 3.13
CA CYS A 32 -19.53 -22.30 3.01
C CYS A 32 -18.76 -21.48 4.10
N ILE A 33 -19.26 -20.29 4.51
CA ILE A 33 -18.77 -19.51 5.67
C ILE A 33 -19.12 -20.20 7.00
N GLU A 34 -20.39 -20.57 7.21
CA GLU A 34 -20.85 -21.22 8.45
C GLU A 34 -20.12 -22.55 8.72
N ALA A 35 -19.81 -23.30 7.67
CA ALA A 35 -19.09 -24.55 7.74
C ALA A 35 -17.56 -24.39 7.95
N ASN A 36 -17.05 -23.14 7.90
CA ASN A 36 -15.62 -22.85 7.88
C ASN A 36 -14.87 -23.65 6.80
N ASP A 37 -15.42 -23.62 5.58
CA ASP A 37 -14.95 -24.44 4.47
C ASP A 37 -13.47 -24.12 4.14
N PRO A 38 -12.56 -25.12 4.13
CA PRO A 38 -11.15 -24.90 3.86
C PRO A 38 -10.86 -24.41 2.44
N ASP A 39 -11.69 -24.77 1.47
CA ASP A 39 -11.57 -24.31 0.07
C ASP A 39 -11.88 -22.81 0.00
N LEU A 40 -12.94 -22.36 0.70
CA LEU A 40 -13.27 -20.94 0.82
C LEU A 40 -12.16 -20.15 1.52
N GLN A 41 -11.57 -20.69 2.59
CA GLN A 41 -10.46 -20.04 3.30
C GLN A 41 -9.23 -19.91 2.40
N SER A 42 -8.89 -20.94 1.63
CA SER A 42 -7.79 -20.91 0.67
C SER A 42 -8.04 -19.90 -0.45
N PHE A 43 -9.27 -19.84 -0.99
CA PHE A 43 -9.66 -18.86 -1.99
C PHE A 43 -9.53 -17.42 -1.48
N ILE A 44 -10.03 -17.15 -0.26
CA ILE A 44 -9.89 -15.83 0.38
C ILE A 44 -8.42 -15.47 0.56
N ALA A 45 -7.58 -16.38 1.06
CA ALA A 45 -6.16 -16.14 1.24
C ALA A 45 -5.44 -15.82 -0.08
N ALA A 46 -5.78 -16.53 -1.15
CA ALA A 46 -5.26 -16.26 -2.49
C ALA A 46 -5.67 -14.87 -3.00
N LEU A 47 -6.93 -14.48 -2.82
CA LEU A 47 -7.43 -13.15 -3.19
C LEU A 47 -6.75 -12.04 -2.37
N LEU A 48 -6.61 -12.20 -1.06
CA LEU A 48 -5.93 -11.22 -0.19
C LEU A 48 -4.47 -11.01 -0.58
N THR A 49 -3.84 -12.00 -1.18
CA THR A 49 -2.47 -11.91 -1.70
C THR A 49 -2.43 -11.23 -3.08
N LEU A 50 -3.37 -11.56 -3.96
CA LEU A 50 -3.38 -11.08 -5.35
C LEU A 50 -3.90 -9.64 -5.48
N VAL A 51 -5.02 -9.32 -4.81
CA VAL A 51 -5.73 -8.03 -4.99
C VAL A 51 -4.81 -6.82 -4.78
N PRO A 52 -3.93 -6.76 -3.77
CA PRO A 52 -3.01 -5.63 -3.60
C PRO A 52 -2.02 -5.44 -4.77
N LEU A 53 -1.72 -6.50 -5.53
CA LEU A 53 -0.82 -6.48 -6.68
C LEU A 53 -1.50 -5.97 -7.96
N LEU A 54 -2.83 -5.85 -7.97
CA LEU A 54 -3.58 -5.37 -9.12
C LEU A 54 -3.62 -3.84 -9.13
N LYS A 55 -3.11 -3.24 -10.21
CA LYS A 55 -3.18 -1.79 -10.45
C LYS A 55 -4.16 -1.52 -11.57
N HIS A 56 -5.19 -0.71 -11.31
CA HIS A 56 -6.13 -0.32 -12.36
C HIS A 56 -5.41 0.53 -13.43
N PRO A 57 -5.63 0.28 -14.74
CA PRO A 57 -4.89 0.96 -15.82
C PRO A 57 -4.95 2.49 -15.77
N GLY A 58 -6.07 3.04 -15.29
CA GLY A 58 -6.26 4.49 -15.13
C GLY A 58 -5.33 5.17 -14.10
N PHE A 59 -4.64 4.39 -13.26
CA PHE A 59 -3.63 4.91 -12.33
C PHE A 59 -2.20 4.60 -12.78
N SER A 60 -2.01 4.10 -14.00
CA SER A 60 -0.69 3.67 -14.51
C SER A 60 0.38 4.75 -14.32
N GLU A 61 0.02 6.02 -14.56
CA GLU A 61 0.86 7.21 -14.40
C GLU A 61 1.47 7.40 -12.99
N GLU A 62 0.84 6.89 -11.92
CA GLU A 62 1.29 7.12 -10.54
C GLU A 62 2.63 6.44 -10.22
N ALA A 63 3.09 5.50 -11.06
CA ALA A 63 4.32 4.71 -10.85
C ALA A 63 4.50 4.15 -9.41
N GLU A 64 3.37 3.88 -8.73
CA GLU A 64 3.32 3.43 -7.34
C GLU A 64 4.09 2.12 -7.09
N TRP A 65 4.80 2.07 -5.96
CA TRP A 65 5.38 0.85 -5.41
C TRP A 65 4.49 0.33 -4.27
N ARG A 66 4.14 -0.96 -4.31
CA ARG A 66 3.36 -1.61 -3.25
C ARG A 66 4.19 -2.69 -2.57
N VAL A 67 4.35 -2.55 -1.26
CA VAL A 67 4.94 -3.58 -0.41
C VAL A 67 3.79 -4.43 0.12
N VAL A 68 3.63 -5.62 -0.43
CA VAL A 68 2.61 -6.57 -0.01
C VAL A 68 3.27 -7.65 0.83
N ARG A 69 2.77 -7.86 2.05
CA ARG A 69 3.11 -9.01 2.87
C ARG A 69 1.83 -9.77 3.19
N GLY A 70 1.96 -11.09 3.28
CA GLY A 70 0.86 -11.99 3.66
C GLY A 70 0.40 -11.80 5.11
N PRO A 71 -0.53 -12.64 5.58
CA PRO A 71 -1.06 -12.53 6.94
C PRO A 71 0.07 -12.57 7.99
N PHE A 72 -0.02 -11.66 8.96
CA PHE A 72 0.98 -11.52 10.03
C PHE A 72 0.84 -12.63 11.07
N GLU A 73 1.93 -13.33 11.38
CA GLU A 73 2.11 -13.92 12.69
C GLU A 73 2.67 -12.83 13.62
N ALA A 74 1.91 -12.44 14.65
CA ALA A 74 2.25 -11.34 15.55
C ALA A 74 3.63 -11.50 16.25
N GLU A 75 4.14 -12.72 16.30
CA GLU A 75 5.33 -13.11 17.06
C GLU A 75 6.62 -13.08 16.23
N ALA A 76 6.53 -13.00 14.90
CA ALA A 76 7.68 -13.23 14.02
C ALA A 76 8.52 -11.97 13.70
N HIS A 77 8.04 -10.77 14.01
CA HIS A 77 8.63 -9.53 13.49
C HIS A 77 8.68 -8.40 14.53
N CYS A 78 9.75 -7.58 14.47
CA CYS A 78 9.86 -6.35 15.25
C CYS A 78 8.74 -5.38 14.86
N THR A 79 7.71 -5.30 15.72
CA THR A 79 6.61 -4.37 15.60
C THR A 79 6.91 -3.15 16.46
N GLU A 80 6.91 -1.97 15.84
CA GLU A 80 7.02 -0.68 16.51
C GLU A 80 5.62 -0.08 16.71
N PHE A 81 5.49 0.93 17.58
CA PHE A 81 4.21 1.54 17.91
C PHE A 81 4.30 3.06 17.85
N ARG A 82 3.32 3.69 17.20
CA ARG A 82 3.17 5.15 17.18
C ARG A 82 1.85 5.55 17.81
N THR A 83 1.82 6.73 18.43
CA THR A 83 0.59 7.29 18.98
C THR A 83 -0.19 8.02 17.89
N SER A 84 -1.50 7.83 17.89
CA SER A 84 -2.48 8.71 17.25
C SER A 84 -3.29 9.42 18.35
N ARG A 85 -4.20 10.32 17.97
CA ARG A 85 -4.99 11.12 18.92
C ARG A 85 -5.67 10.25 19.99
N ASP A 86 -6.21 9.10 19.58
CA ASP A 86 -7.06 8.26 20.44
C ASP A 86 -6.62 6.79 20.49
N THR A 87 -5.48 6.42 19.91
CA THR A 87 -5.06 5.01 19.81
C THR A 87 -3.56 4.81 19.65
N VAL A 88 -3.08 3.61 19.96
CA VAL A 88 -1.71 3.14 19.67
C VAL A 88 -1.75 2.31 18.39
N ILE A 89 -0.98 2.71 17.39
CA ILE A 89 -0.97 2.09 16.07
C ILE A 89 0.32 1.28 15.90
N PRO A 90 0.26 -0.04 15.70
CA PRO A 90 1.42 -0.84 15.34
C PRO A 90 1.89 -0.51 13.92
N PHE A 91 3.20 -0.50 13.70
CA PHE A 91 3.80 -0.35 12.37
C PHE A 91 5.12 -1.14 12.28
N GLN A 92 5.56 -1.41 11.06
CA GLN A 92 6.90 -1.95 10.78
C GLN A 92 7.73 -0.89 10.07
N ARG A 93 8.98 -0.72 10.51
CA ARG A 93 9.92 0.18 9.83
C ARG A 93 10.53 -0.54 8.63
N ILE A 94 10.46 0.12 7.47
CA ILE A 94 11.10 -0.33 6.24
C ILE A 94 12.17 0.70 5.91
N ASP A 95 13.44 0.28 5.98
CA ASP A 95 14.56 1.12 5.61
C ASP A 95 14.69 1.17 4.09
N LEU A 96 14.49 2.36 3.53
CA LEU A 96 14.61 2.60 2.08
C LEU A 96 16.06 2.76 1.63
N VAL A 97 16.96 3.08 2.55
CA VAL A 97 18.39 3.29 2.35
C VAL A 97 19.18 2.80 3.55
N THR A 98 20.43 2.40 3.34
CA THR A 98 21.36 2.15 4.45
C THR A 98 21.97 3.48 4.92
N GLN A 99 22.52 3.52 6.13
CA GLN A 99 22.98 4.78 6.77
C GLN A 99 24.00 5.59 5.96
N ASN A 100 24.69 4.98 4.99
CA ASN A 100 25.72 5.62 4.18
C ASN A 100 25.26 5.96 2.75
N ASP A 101 24.03 5.58 2.37
CA ASP A 101 23.54 5.86 1.03
C ASP A 101 23.03 7.31 0.93
N PRO A 102 23.19 7.96 -0.23
CA PRO A 102 22.55 9.23 -0.48
C PRO A 102 21.02 9.07 -0.38
N SER A 103 20.35 10.15 0.00
CA SER A 103 18.90 10.16 0.09
C SER A 103 18.24 9.67 -1.20
N PRO A 104 17.20 8.82 -1.13
CA PRO A 104 16.51 8.34 -2.30
C PRO A 104 15.56 9.40 -2.88
N PHE A 105 15.32 10.51 -2.17
CA PHE A 105 14.33 11.51 -2.56
C PHE A 105 14.94 12.55 -3.50
N ALA A 106 14.54 12.51 -4.77
CA ALA A 106 14.85 13.56 -5.74
C ALA A 106 13.89 14.75 -5.59
N GLU A 107 12.60 14.49 -5.36
CA GLU A 107 11.56 15.51 -5.26
C GLU A 107 10.55 15.12 -4.17
N LEU A 108 10.01 16.13 -3.49
CA LEU A 108 8.91 16.03 -2.56
C LEU A 108 7.80 17.02 -2.96
N THR A 109 6.58 16.51 -3.10
CA THR A 109 5.39 17.33 -3.38
C THR A 109 4.53 17.46 -2.12
N ILE A 110 4.24 18.69 -1.71
CA ILE A 110 3.31 19.01 -0.63
C ILE A 110 1.89 18.91 -1.19
N GLY A 111 1.10 17.99 -0.64
CA GLY A 111 -0.30 17.82 -1.03
C GLY A 111 -1.16 19.04 -0.70
N PRO A 112 -2.38 19.12 -1.28
CA PRO A 112 -3.27 20.25 -1.07
C PRO A 112 -3.69 20.37 0.39
N SER A 113 -3.47 21.53 0.99
CA SER A 113 -3.92 21.87 2.35
C SER A 113 -4.11 23.39 2.48
N PRO A 114 -4.87 23.87 3.49
CA PRO A 114 -5.09 25.31 3.67
C PRO A 114 -3.81 26.12 3.79
N ASP A 115 -2.78 25.56 4.43
CA ASP A 115 -1.52 26.24 4.74
C ASP A 115 -0.33 25.72 3.91
N ALA A 116 -0.59 25.01 2.80
CA ALA A 116 0.44 24.29 2.03
C ALA A 116 1.60 25.20 1.61
N ARG A 117 1.28 26.40 1.07
CA ARG A 117 2.27 27.39 0.61
C ARG A 117 2.85 28.22 1.77
N ASP A 118 2.04 28.54 2.78
CA ASP A 118 2.41 29.52 3.79
C ASP A 118 3.25 28.92 4.92
N ARG A 119 2.77 27.85 5.55
CA ARG A 119 3.41 27.27 6.74
C ARG A 119 4.07 25.93 6.45
N THR A 120 3.39 25.07 5.71
CA THR A 120 3.84 23.70 5.48
C THR A 120 5.13 23.68 4.66
N PHE A 121 5.24 24.52 3.62
CA PHE A 121 6.45 24.60 2.81
C PHE A 121 7.70 24.93 3.62
N GLY A 122 7.67 26.01 4.39
CA GLY A 122 8.81 26.43 5.21
C GLY A 122 9.18 25.40 6.29
N ALA A 123 8.18 24.77 6.91
CA ALA A 123 8.40 23.73 7.90
C ALA A 123 9.07 22.48 7.29
N ILE A 124 8.59 22.01 6.13
CA ILE A 124 9.16 20.85 5.44
C ILE A 124 10.56 21.17 4.92
N ARG A 125 10.78 22.35 4.32
CA ARG A 125 12.13 22.76 3.87
C ARG A 125 13.13 22.70 5.01
N ARG A 126 12.78 23.27 6.18
CA ARG A 126 13.63 23.25 7.36
C ARG A 126 13.89 21.84 7.88
N LEU A 127 12.88 20.96 7.85
CA LEU A 127 13.03 19.55 8.23
C LEU A 127 14.01 18.82 7.29
N LEU A 128 13.86 19.01 5.98
CA LEU A 128 14.78 18.44 4.98
C LEU A 128 16.22 18.91 5.23
N ASP A 129 16.42 20.20 5.52
CA ASP A 129 17.75 20.76 5.78
C ASP A 129 18.40 20.17 7.04
N GLN A 130 17.60 19.95 8.10
CA GLN A 130 18.06 19.29 9.34
C GLN A 130 18.54 17.85 9.12
N HIS A 131 18.03 17.18 8.09
CA HIS A 131 18.39 15.83 7.71
C HIS A 131 19.38 15.75 6.54
N GLY A 132 20.00 16.88 6.15
CA GLY A 132 20.98 16.88 5.05
C GLY A 132 20.37 16.64 3.66
N LEU A 133 19.08 16.96 3.49
CA LEU A 133 18.33 16.76 2.24
C LEU A 133 18.15 18.07 1.46
N GLN A 134 19.18 18.92 1.43
CA GLN A 134 19.13 20.22 0.75
C GLN A 134 18.91 20.09 -0.77
N SER A 135 19.37 18.98 -1.37
CA SER A 135 19.25 18.71 -2.80
C SER A 135 17.90 18.16 -3.22
N CYS A 136 16.99 17.85 -2.29
CA CYS A 136 15.65 17.37 -2.62
C CYS A 136 14.79 18.57 -3.03
N ASP A 137 14.24 18.51 -4.25
CA ASP A 137 13.34 19.51 -4.80
C ASP A 137 12.02 19.51 -4.03
N LEU A 138 11.56 20.68 -3.59
CA LEU A 138 10.31 20.81 -2.83
C LEU A 138 9.32 21.65 -3.62
N ARG A 139 8.14 21.11 -3.89
CA ARG A 139 7.05 21.81 -4.59
C ARG A 139 5.71 21.67 -3.88
N VAL A 140 4.79 22.58 -4.16
CA VAL A 140 3.39 22.46 -3.73
C VAL A 140 2.58 21.91 -4.90
N SER A 141 1.66 20.98 -4.61
CA SER A 141 0.75 20.44 -5.62
C SER A 141 -0.12 21.53 -6.23
N ASP A 142 -0.32 21.47 -7.55
CA ASP A 142 -1.26 22.33 -8.27
C ASP A 142 -2.72 21.88 -8.11
N ILE A 143 -2.95 20.71 -7.51
CA ILE A 143 -4.30 20.22 -7.24
C ILE A 143 -4.93 21.12 -6.17
N PRO A 144 -6.13 21.69 -6.42
CA PRO A 144 -6.76 22.58 -5.46
C PRO A 144 -7.17 21.82 -4.21
N TYR A 145 -6.97 22.46 -3.04
CA TYR A 145 -7.49 21.94 -1.79
C TYR A 145 -9.01 21.90 -1.82
N ARG A 146 -9.58 20.70 -1.74
CA ARG A 146 -11.02 20.49 -1.66
C ARG A 146 -11.33 20.16 -0.21
N GLY A 147 -11.59 21.18 0.62
CA GLY A 147 -11.82 21.04 2.06
C GLY A 147 -13.21 20.52 2.45
N TRP A 148 -13.69 19.49 1.76
CA TRP A 148 -14.98 18.83 2.04
C TRP A 148 -14.82 17.72 3.08
#